data_AF-A0A3R7DQT7-F1
#
_entry.id   AF-A0A3R7DQT7-F1
#
_cell.length_a   1.000
_cell.length_b   1.000
_cell.length_c   1.000
_cell.angle_alpha   90.00
_cell.angle_beta   90.00
_cell.angle_gamma   90.00
#
_symmetry.space_group_name_H-M   'P 1'
#
loop_
_entity.id
_entity.type
_entity.pdbx_description
1 polymer ?
#
loop_
_entity_poly.entity_id
_entity_poly.type
_entity_poly.pdbx_seq_one_letter_code
_entity_poly.pdbx_strand_id
1 'polypeptide(L)'
;MSDLDEPRVRCPSCGKLVPAMKYCIYCGAKLPQASPPIMKPPQRIPPPSLPPVIPPPVQPPKRAAPPPYAMGVKDEIVNLMSGITALYMRKISLLELLQSEQVSERVFLKLYKEYSGKLKDFLNARAAKTEELRKKLEETNKRLSEISMNLEELEVRHKVGEVDSNLYTQRTEKLKADERELIEQAKILRANINSLENLLGDKRPSEIRDLETNLRTYQSTLEKMVKQGKITEETFKAVRPDIEKMFLTLGSLIKSLKEKDRNLREQLETLQTRYKLSELSIEEYERRKKEIQTEIDKLWA
;
A
#
# COMPACT_ATOMS: atom_id res chain seq x y z
N MET A 1 -22.11 -26.36 4.69
CA MET A 1 -20.70 -26.73 4.92
C MET A 1 -20.44 -27.90 4.00
N SER A 2 -19.74 -27.65 2.89
CA SER A 2 -19.48 -28.67 1.88
C SER A 2 -17.97 -28.92 1.90
N ASP A 3 -17.56 -30.00 2.57
CA ASP A 3 -16.20 -30.51 2.52
C ASP A 3 -15.93 -31.04 1.10
N LEU A 4 -15.16 -30.26 0.35
CA LEU A 4 -14.51 -30.74 -0.87
C LEU A 4 -13.33 -31.60 -0.41
N ASP A 5 -13.54 -32.92 -0.36
CA ASP A 5 -12.50 -33.91 -0.08
C ASP A 5 -11.46 -33.87 -1.23
N GLU A 6 -10.46 -32.99 -1.10
CA GLU A 6 -9.34 -32.94 -2.03
C GLU A 6 -8.52 -34.23 -1.92
N PRO A 7 -8.21 -34.91 -3.05
CA PRO A 7 -7.45 -36.15 -3.02
C PRO A 7 -6.07 -35.92 -2.39
N ARG A 8 -5.77 -36.66 -1.31
CA ARG A 8 -4.49 -36.60 -0.59
C ARG A 8 -3.63 -37.82 -0.87
N VAL A 9 -2.33 -37.61 -0.99
CA VAL A 9 -1.31 -38.64 -1.24
C VAL A 9 -0.22 -38.55 -0.17
N ARG A 10 0.38 -39.68 0.19
CA ARG A 10 1.50 -39.72 1.14
C ARG A 10 2.81 -39.51 0.39
N CYS A 11 3.61 -38.52 0.82
CA CYS A 11 4.90 -38.25 0.21
C CYS A 11 5.88 -39.42 0.45
N PRO A 12 6.51 -39.98 -0.60
CA PRO A 12 7.44 -41.10 -0.44
C PRO A 12 8.76 -40.71 0.23
N SER A 13 9.11 -39.41 0.23
CA SER A 13 10.38 -38.93 0.80
C SER A 13 10.28 -38.52 2.27
N CYS A 14 9.18 -37.87 2.69
CA CYS A 14 9.03 -37.39 4.08
C CYS A 14 7.85 -38.04 4.84
N GLY A 15 7.07 -38.91 4.20
CA GLY A 15 5.98 -39.66 4.82
C GLY A 15 4.72 -38.85 5.18
N LYS A 16 4.71 -37.52 4.97
CA LYS A 16 3.57 -36.65 5.29
C LYS A 16 2.42 -36.81 4.27
N LEU A 17 1.19 -36.71 4.76
CA LEU A 17 -0.01 -36.68 3.93
C LEU A 17 -0.18 -35.27 3.35
N VAL A 18 -0.22 -35.14 2.03
CA VAL A 18 -0.27 -33.86 1.32
C VAL A 18 -1.31 -33.90 0.20
N PRO A 19 -1.88 -32.77 -0.24
CA PRO A 19 -2.73 -32.74 -1.43
C PRO A 19 -2.02 -33.35 -2.63
N ALA A 20 -2.74 -34.03 -3.52
CA ALA A 20 -2.21 -34.70 -4.71
C ALA A 20 -1.75 -33.71 -5.80
N MET A 21 -0.73 -32.92 -5.47
CA MET A 21 -0.06 -31.98 -6.36
C MET A 21 1.20 -32.60 -6.98
N LYS A 22 1.89 -31.89 -7.89
CA LYS A 22 3.10 -32.38 -8.55
C LYS A 22 4.30 -32.54 -7.59
N TYR A 23 4.37 -31.75 -6.52
CA TYR A 23 5.45 -31.75 -5.54
C TYR A 23 4.90 -31.64 -4.11
N CYS A 24 5.63 -32.22 -3.16
CA CYS A 24 5.33 -32.14 -1.73
C CYS A 24 5.55 -30.71 -1.21
N ILE A 25 4.53 -30.13 -0.58
CA ILE A 25 4.60 -28.78 0.01
C ILE A 25 5.61 -28.64 1.15
N TYR A 26 6.02 -29.75 1.77
CA TYR A 26 6.91 -29.72 2.93
C TYR A 26 8.38 -29.96 2.59
N CYS A 27 8.68 -30.75 1.54
CA CYS A 27 10.05 -31.15 1.24
C CYS A 27 10.43 -31.02 -0.24
N GLY A 28 9.50 -30.61 -1.11
CA GLY A 28 9.77 -30.41 -2.54
C GLY A 28 9.87 -31.69 -3.38
N ALA A 29 9.76 -32.88 -2.79
CA ALA A 29 9.84 -34.15 -3.54
C ALA A 29 8.65 -34.33 -4.51
N LYS A 30 8.91 -34.86 -5.70
CA LYS A 30 7.89 -35.11 -6.73
C LYS A 30 6.92 -36.22 -6.29
N LEU A 31 5.62 -35.97 -6.40
CA LEU A 31 4.58 -36.92 -5.99
C LEU A 31 4.06 -37.74 -7.20
N PRO A 32 3.58 -38.97 -7.01
CA PRO A 32 2.99 -39.78 -8.08
C PRO A 32 1.66 -39.15 -8.54
N GLN A 33 1.51 -38.88 -9.83
CA GLN A 33 0.23 -38.38 -10.39
C GLN A 33 -0.70 -39.56 -10.70
N ALA A 34 -1.98 -39.44 -10.32
CA ALA A 34 -3.02 -40.38 -10.72
C ALA A 34 -3.40 -40.14 -12.19
N SER A 35 -3.39 -41.18 -13.02
CA SER A 35 -3.82 -41.14 -14.41
C SER A 35 -5.33 -40.84 -14.50
N PRO A 36 -5.79 -39.92 -15.37
CA PRO A 36 -7.23 -39.70 -15.56
C PRO A 36 -7.89 -40.87 -16.34
N PRO A 37 -9.14 -41.24 -16.02
CA PRO A 37 -9.86 -42.32 -16.70
C PRO A 37 -10.32 -41.91 -18.12
N ILE A 38 -10.28 -42.90 -19.02
CA ILE A 38 -10.68 -42.85 -20.43
C ILE A 38 -12.17 -42.53 -20.57
N MET A 39 -12.52 -41.41 -21.25
CA MET A 39 -13.91 -41.08 -21.63
C MET A 39 -14.39 -41.94 -22.81
N LYS A 40 -15.59 -42.52 -22.70
CA LYS A 40 -16.34 -43.10 -23.84
C LYS A 40 -17.23 -42.01 -24.49
N PRO A 41 -17.52 -42.07 -25.81
CA PRO A 41 -18.27 -41.02 -26.51
C PRO A 41 -19.80 -41.16 -26.36
N PRO A 42 -20.57 -40.06 -26.47
CA PRO A 42 -22.02 -40.05 -26.25
C PRO A 42 -22.84 -40.47 -27.48
N GLN A 43 -23.95 -41.17 -27.24
CA GLN A 43 -24.98 -41.50 -28.23
C GLN A 43 -25.94 -40.31 -28.48
N ARG A 44 -26.37 -40.16 -29.73
CA ARG A 44 -27.33 -39.15 -30.21
C ARG A 44 -28.77 -39.55 -29.89
N ILE A 45 -29.59 -38.59 -29.45
CA ILE A 45 -31.06 -38.67 -29.42
C ILE A 45 -31.62 -37.45 -30.20
N PRO A 46 -32.70 -37.56 -31.00
CA PRO A 46 -33.27 -36.45 -31.77
C PRO A 46 -34.20 -35.54 -30.92
N PRO A 47 -34.50 -34.32 -31.38
CA PRO A 47 -35.18 -33.30 -30.57
C PRO A 47 -36.71 -33.41 -30.61
N PRO A 48 -37.42 -33.05 -29.53
CA PRO A 48 -38.82 -32.65 -29.59
C PRO A 48 -39.00 -31.12 -29.70
N SER A 49 -40.17 -30.77 -30.23
CA SER A 49 -40.68 -29.48 -30.72
C SER A 49 -40.73 -28.32 -29.73
N LEU A 50 -40.52 -27.11 -30.27
CA LEU A 50 -40.59 -25.79 -29.61
C LEU A 50 -42.02 -25.43 -29.13
N PRO A 51 -42.18 -24.92 -27.90
CA PRO A 51 -43.31 -24.08 -27.51
C PRO A 51 -43.00 -22.57 -27.66
N PRO A 52 -44.02 -21.68 -27.65
CA PRO A 52 -43.92 -20.30 -28.12
C PRO A 52 -43.08 -19.37 -27.24
N VAL A 53 -42.39 -18.43 -27.89
CA VAL A 53 -41.49 -17.44 -27.33
C VAL A 53 -42.27 -16.42 -26.48
N ILE A 54 -41.98 -16.39 -25.18
CA ILE A 54 -42.29 -15.25 -24.29
C ILE A 54 -41.01 -14.39 -24.22
N PRO A 55 -41.05 -13.07 -24.43
CA PRO A 55 -39.86 -12.23 -24.30
C PRO A 55 -39.39 -12.17 -22.83
N PRO A 56 -38.08 -12.26 -22.56
CA PRO A 56 -37.56 -12.20 -21.19
C PRO A 56 -37.62 -10.77 -20.64
N PRO A 57 -37.79 -10.61 -19.31
CA PRO A 57 -37.76 -9.31 -18.66
C PRO A 57 -36.35 -8.72 -18.74
N VAL A 58 -36.29 -7.42 -19.07
CA VAL A 58 -35.07 -6.61 -19.19
C VAL A 58 -34.29 -6.67 -17.88
N GLN A 59 -33.10 -7.29 -17.89
CA GLN A 59 -32.17 -7.22 -16.76
C GLN A 59 -31.52 -5.83 -16.70
N PRO A 60 -31.39 -5.22 -15.51
CA PRO A 60 -30.63 -3.99 -15.35
C PRO A 60 -29.15 -4.23 -15.68
N PRO A 61 -28.41 -3.22 -16.18
CA PRO A 61 -27.07 -3.39 -16.69
C PRO A 61 -26.11 -3.82 -15.58
N LYS A 62 -25.43 -4.94 -15.79
CA LYS A 62 -24.30 -5.38 -14.96
C LYS A 62 -23.24 -4.27 -14.95
N ARG A 63 -22.86 -3.81 -13.75
CA ARG A 63 -21.72 -2.92 -13.56
C ARG A 63 -20.49 -3.48 -14.29
N ALA A 64 -19.90 -2.67 -15.15
CA ALA A 64 -18.66 -3.01 -15.84
C ALA A 64 -17.57 -3.31 -14.80
N ALA A 65 -16.89 -4.45 -14.98
CA ALA A 65 -15.69 -4.76 -14.21
C ALA A 65 -14.63 -3.67 -14.46
N PRO A 66 -13.79 -3.32 -13.46
CA PRO A 66 -12.75 -2.32 -13.65
C PRO A 66 -11.82 -2.71 -14.80
N PRO A 67 -11.28 -1.74 -15.57
CA PRO A 67 -10.42 -2.01 -16.71
C PRO A 67 -9.21 -2.86 -16.29
N PRO A 68 -8.85 -3.92 -17.04
CA PRO A 68 -7.69 -4.78 -16.74
C PRO A 68 -6.38 -4.00 -16.54
N TYR A 69 -6.24 -2.85 -17.22
CA TYR A 69 -5.09 -1.96 -17.13
C TYR A 69 -4.94 -1.29 -15.75
N ALA A 70 -6.04 -1.00 -15.05
CA ALA A 70 -6.00 -0.36 -13.74
C ALA A 70 -5.49 -1.31 -12.63
N MET A 71 -5.70 -2.62 -12.78
CA MET A 71 -5.17 -3.63 -11.84
C MET A 71 -3.65 -3.76 -11.95
N GLY A 72 -3.09 -3.83 -13.17
CA GLY A 72 -1.65 -4.00 -13.36
C GLY A 72 -0.82 -2.86 -12.75
N VAL A 73 -1.27 -1.61 -12.89
CA VAL A 73 -0.59 -0.44 -12.30
C VAL A 73 -0.61 -0.48 -10.77
N LYS A 74 -1.71 -0.96 -10.18
CA LYS A 74 -1.82 -1.07 -8.72
C LYS A 74 -0.83 -2.10 -8.16
N ASP A 75 -0.71 -3.26 -8.81
CA ASP A 75 0.21 -4.32 -8.39
C ASP A 75 1.68 -3.88 -8.53
N GLU A 76 2.02 -3.16 -9.60
CA GLU A 76 3.34 -2.53 -9.76
C GLU A 76 3.68 -1.60 -8.60
N ILE A 77 2.75 -0.72 -8.20
CA ILE A 77 2.93 0.22 -7.09
C ILE A 77 3.12 -0.52 -5.77
N VAL A 78 2.29 -1.54 -5.50
CA VAL A 78 2.38 -2.34 -4.27
C VAL A 78 3.74 -3.05 -4.19
N ASN A 79 4.20 -3.65 -5.28
CA ASN A 79 5.51 -4.31 -5.35
C ASN A 79 6.67 -3.31 -5.16
N LEU A 80 6.56 -2.12 -5.76
CA LEU A 80 7.55 -1.06 -5.62
C LEU A 80 7.66 -0.57 -4.17
N MET A 81 6.52 -0.27 -3.54
CA MET A 81 6.47 0.26 -2.18
C MET A 81 6.91 -0.78 -1.15
N SER A 82 6.46 -2.04 -1.28
CA SER A 82 6.91 -3.12 -0.40
C SER A 82 8.40 -3.42 -0.55
N GLY A 83 8.97 -3.28 -1.76
CA GLY A 83 10.40 -3.37 -2.00
C GLY A 83 11.21 -2.29 -1.26
N ILE A 84 10.71 -1.04 -1.27
CA ILE A 84 11.29 0.06 -0.49
C ILE A 84 11.25 -0.27 1.01
N THR A 85 10.09 -0.65 1.55
CA THR A 85 9.94 -1.02 2.96
C THR A 85 10.91 -2.14 3.34
N ALA A 86 10.96 -3.21 2.56
CA ALA A 86 11.83 -4.35 2.84
C ALA A 86 13.32 -3.96 2.88
N LEU A 87 13.76 -3.05 2.01
CA LEU A 87 15.16 -2.58 2.00
C LEU A 87 15.49 -1.69 3.20
N TYR A 88 14.58 -0.82 3.63
CA TYR A 88 14.74 -0.07 4.89
C TYR A 88 14.90 -1.04 6.07
N MET A 89 14.00 -2.02 6.20
CA MET A 89 14.05 -3.01 7.27
C MET A 89 15.34 -3.83 7.25
N ARG A 90 15.74 -4.34 6.08
CA ARG A 90 16.99 -5.12 5.93
C ARG A 90 18.23 -4.32 6.31
N LYS A 91 18.28 -3.03 5.97
CA LYS A 91 19.41 -2.15 6.34
C LYS A 91 19.47 -1.95 7.85
N ILE A 92 18.33 -1.75 8.50
CA ILE A 92 18.25 -1.61 9.97
C ILE A 92 18.66 -2.92 10.65
N SER A 93 18.13 -4.07 10.23
CA SER A 93 18.55 -5.37 10.77
C SER A 93 20.03 -5.67 10.52
N LEU A 94 20.59 -5.21 9.41
CA LEU A 94 22.02 -5.38 9.14
C LEU A 94 22.89 -4.54 10.10
N LEU A 95 22.41 -3.37 10.55
CA LEU A 95 23.06 -2.58 11.61
C LEU A 95 22.99 -3.30 12.96
N GLU A 96 21.87 -3.94 13.29
CA GLU A 96 21.70 -4.76 14.50
C GLU A 96 22.68 -5.93 14.55
N LEU A 97 22.84 -6.64 13.43
CA LEU A 97 23.76 -7.76 13.31
C LEU A 97 25.22 -7.31 13.45
N LEU A 98 25.58 -6.15 12.89
CA LEU A 98 26.91 -5.58 13.05
C LEU A 98 27.18 -5.19 14.50
N GLN A 99 26.24 -4.51 15.15
CA GLN A 99 26.36 -4.14 16.56
C GLN A 99 26.52 -5.36 17.47
N SER A 100 25.83 -6.45 17.14
CA SER A 100 25.89 -7.71 17.89
C SER A 100 27.10 -8.57 17.52
N GLU A 101 28.01 -8.06 16.69
CA GLU A 101 29.21 -8.77 16.19
C GLU A 101 28.91 -10.11 15.48
N GLN A 102 27.68 -10.29 15.01
CA GLN A 102 27.24 -11.51 14.31
C GLN A 102 27.66 -11.53 12.83
N VAL A 103 28.10 -10.39 12.31
CA VAL A 103 28.58 -10.24 10.94
C VAL A 103 29.89 -9.47 10.92
N SER A 104 30.84 -9.92 10.11
CA SER A 104 32.10 -9.19 9.92
C SER A 104 31.86 -7.85 9.20
N GLU A 105 32.70 -6.86 9.50
CA GLU A 105 32.66 -5.53 8.86
C GLU A 105 32.67 -5.62 7.33
N ARG A 106 33.51 -6.50 6.76
CA ARG A 106 33.61 -6.71 5.31
C ARG A 106 32.30 -7.19 4.70
N VAL A 107 31.65 -8.16 5.33
CA VAL A 107 30.37 -8.72 4.84
C VAL A 107 29.26 -7.69 5.00
N PHE A 108 29.22 -7.03 6.16
CA PHE A 108 28.30 -5.92 6.44
C PHE A 108 28.38 -4.85 5.35
N LEU A 109 29.56 -4.30 5.08
CA LEU A 109 29.74 -3.22 4.11
C LEU A 109 29.28 -3.63 2.71
N LYS A 110 29.60 -4.85 2.28
CA LYS A 110 29.20 -5.36 0.97
C LYS A 110 27.67 -5.37 0.84
N LEU A 111 26.99 -6.01 1.80
CA LEU A 111 25.53 -6.12 1.79
C LEU A 111 24.86 -4.76 1.96
N TYR A 112 25.40 -3.89 2.82
CA TYR A 112 24.86 -2.56 3.07
C TYR A 112 24.92 -1.70 1.80
N LYS A 113 26.04 -1.73 1.06
CA LYS A 113 26.18 -1.03 -0.22
C LYS A 113 25.21 -1.58 -1.27
N GLU A 114 25.06 -2.90 -1.36
CA GLU A 114 24.11 -3.53 -2.28
C GLU A 114 22.66 -3.10 -1.98
N TYR A 115 22.25 -3.14 -0.71
CA TYR A 115 20.91 -2.70 -0.30
C TYR A 115 20.71 -1.20 -0.51
N SER A 116 21.75 -0.39 -0.32
CA SER A 116 21.71 1.05 -0.58
C SER A 116 21.54 1.36 -2.06
N GLY A 117 22.25 0.62 -2.93
CA GLY A 117 22.09 0.72 -4.38
C GLY A 117 20.68 0.35 -4.81
N LYS A 118 20.19 -0.83 -4.40
CA LYS A 118 18.82 -1.26 -4.68
C LYS A 118 17.79 -0.25 -4.19
N LEU A 119 17.94 0.26 -2.96
CA LEU A 119 17.00 1.23 -2.39
C LEU A 119 16.97 2.52 -3.22
N LYS A 120 18.13 2.99 -3.68
CA LYS A 120 18.21 4.14 -4.59
C LYS A 120 17.44 3.89 -5.88
N ASP A 121 17.58 2.71 -6.48
CA ASP A 121 16.87 2.36 -7.72
C ASP A 121 15.36 2.32 -7.51
N PHE A 122 14.89 1.70 -6.42
CA PHE A 122 13.48 1.68 -6.04
C PHE A 122 12.93 3.10 -5.80
N LEU A 123 13.68 3.96 -5.11
CA LEU A 123 13.26 5.35 -4.85
C LEU A 123 13.20 6.19 -6.14
N ASN A 124 14.12 5.98 -7.07
CA ASN A 124 14.10 6.63 -8.38
C ASN A 124 12.92 6.16 -9.23
N ALA A 125 12.66 4.86 -9.27
CA ALA A 125 11.51 4.28 -9.96
C ALA A 125 10.19 4.82 -9.39
N ARG A 126 10.10 4.95 -8.06
CA ARG A 126 8.97 5.59 -7.37
C ARG A 126 8.78 7.02 -7.82
N ALA A 127 9.83 7.84 -7.78
CA ALA A 127 9.75 9.24 -8.19
C ALA A 127 9.30 9.38 -9.66
N ALA A 128 9.86 8.57 -10.57
CA ALA A 128 9.46 8.55 -11.97
C ALA A 128 7.99 8.14 -12.16
N LYS A 129 7.53 7.11 -11.45
CA LYS A 129 6.13 6.66 -11.51
C LYS A 129 5.17 7.69 -10.94
N THR A 130 5.53 8.35 -9.83
CA THR A 130 4.73 9.44 -9.26
C THR A 130 4.56 10.58 -10.27
N GLU A 131 5.64 10.97 -10.95
CA GLU A 131 5.60 12.03 -11.94
C GLU A 131 4.79 11.65 -13.19
N GLU A 132 4.92 10.41 -13.66
CA GLU A 132 4.09 9.87 -14.75
C GLU A 132 2.59 9.98 -14.42
N LEU A 133 2.20 9.55 -13.21
CA LEU A 133 0.80 9.57 -12.79
C LEU A 133 0.28 11.00 -12.57
N ARG A 134 1.13 11.91 -12.08
CA ARG A 134 0.78 13.34 -11.93
C ARG A 134 0.49 13.99 -13.28
N LYS A 135 1.31 13.73 -14.30
CA LYS A 135 1.07 14.22 -15.67
C LYS A 135 -0.25 13.71 -16.23
N LYS A 136 -0.53 12.40 -16.09
CA LYS A 136 -1.82 11.82 -16.50
C LYS A 136 -3.00 12.44 -15.75
N LEU A 137 -2.85 12.71 -14.46
CA LEU A 137 -3.88 13.35 -13.65
C LEU A 137 -4.13 14.80 -14.13
N GLU A 138 -3.08 15.54 -14.45
CA GLU A 138 -3.18 16.90 -15.00
C GLU A 138 -3.92 16.90 -16.35
N GLU A 139 -3.55 15.99 -17.27
CA GLU A 139 -4.23 15.81 -18.56
C GLU A 139 -5.71 15.45 -18.38
N THR A 140 -6.02 14.56 -17.43
CA THR A 140 -7.40 14.17 -17.10
C THR A 140 -8.20 15.38 -16.58
N ASN A 141 -7.60 16.20 -15.71
CA ASN A 141 -8.24 17.40 -15.19
C ASN A 141 -8.46 18.46 -16.30
N LYS A 142 -7.54 18.60 -17.26
CA LYS A 142 -7.72 19.49 -18.42
C LYS A 142 -8.95 19.07 -19.24
N ARG A 143 -9.09 17.78 -19.54
CA ARG A 143 -10.27 17.26 -20.26
C ARG A 143 -11.57 17.46 -19.49
N LEU A 144 -11.55 17.29 -18.17
CA LEU A 144 -12.73 17.60 -17.33
C LEU A 144 -13.11 19.08 -17.43
N SER A 145 -12.13 19.99 -17.40
CA SER A 145 -12.38 21.42 -17.59
C SER A 145 -12.98 21.72 -18.96
N GLU A 146 -12.48 21.08 -20.03
CA GLU A 146 -13.03 21.21 -21.39
C GLU A 146 -14.48 20.71 -21.48
N ILE A 147 -14.80 19.57 -20.86
CA ILE A 147 -16.18 19.07 -20.82
C ILE A 147 -17.10 20.05 -20.07
N SER A 148 -16.66 20.62 -18.96
CA SER A 148 -17.42 21.64 -18.22
C SER A 148 -17.75 22.83 -19.12
N MET A 149 -16.74 23.38 -19.83
CA MET A 149 -16.94 24.48 -20.76
C MET A 149 -17.89 24.11 -21.91
N ASN A 150 -17.77 22.90 -22.46
CA ASN A 150 -18.64 22.43 -23.54
C ASN A 150 -20.10 22.26 -23.08
N LEU A 151 -20.32 21.82 -21.83
CA LEU A 151 -21.65 21.72 -21.24
C LEU A 151 -22.27 23.11 -21.05
N GLU A 152 -21.50 24.08 -20.54
CA GLU A 152 -21.93 25.48 -20.41
C GLU A 152 -22.27 26.11 -21.77
N GLU A 153 -21.39 25.94 -22.78
CA GLU A 153 -21.63 26.42 -24.15
C GLU A 153 -22.89 25.80 -24.74
N LEU A 154 -23.07 24.49 -24.59
CA LEU A 154 -24.24 23.76 -25.09
C LEU A 154 -25.53 24.25 -24.44
N GLU A 155 -25.51 24.55 -23.13
CA GLU A 155 -26.63 25.12 -22.41
C GLU A 155 -27.00 26.52 -22.94
N VAL A 156 -26.01 27.39 -23.17
CA VAL A 156 -26.23 28.72 -23.75
C VAL A 156 -26.83 28.60 -25.15
N ARG A 157 -26.28 27.76 -26.01
CA ARG A 157 -26.80 27.54 -27.38
C ARG A 157 -28.23 27.05 -27.41
N HIS A 158 -28.59 26.14 -26.50
CA HIS A 158 -29.98 25.70 -26.35
C HIS A 158 -30.89 26.84 -25.88
N LYS A 159 -30.45 27.67 -24.91
CA LYS A 159 -31.21 28.83 -24.42
C LYS A 159 -31.45 29.90 -25.49
N VAL A 160 -30.51 30.12 -26.41
CA VAL A 160 -30.68 31.06 -27.54
C VAL A 160 -31.40 30.43 -28.74
N GLY A 161 -31.78 29.14 -28.66
CA GLY A 161 -32.53 28.44 -29.70
C GLY A 161 -31.70 27.93 -30.88
N GLU A 162 -30.36 27.97 -30.80
CA GLU A 162 -29.46 27.42 -31.83
C GLU A 162 -29.46 25.88 -31.86
N VAL A 163 -29.87 25.24 -30.76
CA VAL A 163 -29.91 23.78 -30.60
C VAL A 163 -31.30 23.38 -30.09
N ASP A 164 -31.91 22.40 -30.74
CA ASP A 164 -33.21 21.86 -30.30
C ASP A 164 -33.09 20.98 -29.04
N SER A 165 -34.21 20.77 -28.36
CA SER A 165 -34.24 20.05 -27.08
C SER A 165 -33.74 18.60 -27.19
N ASN A 166 -34.03 17.90 -28.28
CA ASN A 166 -33.63 16.50 -28.44
C ASN A 166 -32.10 16.39 -28.63
N LEU A 167 -31.54 17.24 -29.49
CA LEU A 167 -30.10 17.30 -29.72
C LEU A 167 -29.33 17.77 -28.48
N TYR A 168 -29.89 18.72 -27.72
CA TYR A 168 -29.36 19.19 -26.44
C TYR A 168 -29.25 18.04 -25.43
N THR A 169 -30.36 17.30 -25.20
CA THR A 169 -30.37 16.18 -24.26
C THR A 169 -29.39 15.10 -24.68
N GLN A 170 -29.35 14.74 -25.97
CA GLN A 170 -28.42 13.71 -26.46
C GLN A 170 -26.95 14.08 -26.22
N ARG A 171 -26.55 15.32 -26.59
CA ARG A 171 -25.16 15.79 -26.42
C ARG A 171 -24.78 15.94 -24.95
N THR A 172 -25.70 16.43 -24.12
CA THR A 172 -25.52 16.56 -22.68
C THR A 172 -25.27 15.20 -22.03
N GLU A 173 -26.08 14.19 -22.36
CA GLU A 173 -25.92 12.85 -21.78
C GLU A 173 -24.59 12.19 -22.18
N LYS A 174 -24.13 12.42 -23.42
CA LYS A 174 -22.81 11.96 -23.86
C LYS A 174 -21.69 12.63 -23.08
N LEU A 175 -21.69 13.96 -23.00
CA LEU A 175 -20.68 14.72 -22.26
C LEU A 175 -20.66 14.34 -20.77
N LYS A 176 -21.82 14.15 -20.15
CA LYS A 176 -21.92 13.68 -18.76
C LYS A 176 -21.43 12.24 -18.58
N ALA A 177 -21.58 11.38 -19.58
CA ALA A 177 -21.02 10.02 -19.52
C ALA A 177 -19.49 10.06 -19.53
N ASP A 178 -18.91 10.85 -20.43
CA ASP A 178 -17.47 11.06 -20.54
C ASP A 178 -16.91 11.72 -19.25
N GLU A 179 -17.61 12.72 -18.70
CA GLU A 179 -17.26 13.37 -17.44
C GLU A 179 -17.17 12.36 -16.27
N ARG A 180 -18.19 11.50 -16.12
CA ARG A 180 -18.21 10.47 -15.07
C ARG A 180 -17.03 9.51 -15.19
N GLU A 181 -16.67 9.12 -16.41
CA GLU A 181 -15.53 8.24 -16.64
C GLU A 181 -14.21 8.93 -16.23
N LEU A 182 -14.00 10.16 -16.66
CA LEU A 182 -12.79 10.93 -16.33
C LEU A 182 -12.69 11.22 -14.82
N ILE A 183 -13.81 11.46 -14.13
CA ILE A 183 -13.82 11.62 -12.67
C ILE A 183 -13.32 10.35 -11.98
N GLU A 184 -13.78 9.16 -12.40
CA GLU A 184 -13.33 7.90 -11.81
C GLU A 184 -11.85 7.63 -12.14
N GLN A 185 -11.41 7.94 -13.36
CA GLN A 185 -9.98 7.86 -13.73
C GLN A 185 -9.12 8.78 -12.84
N ALA A 186 -9.53 10.04 -12.66
CA ALA A 186 -8.81 10.99 -11.81
C ALA A 186 -8.73 10.50 -10.35
N LYS A 187 -9.80 9.91 -9.83
CA LYS A 187 -9.84 9.31 -8.49
C LYS A 187 -8.86 8.14 -8.35
N ILE A 188 -8.81 7.23 -9.33
CA ILE A 188 -7.86 6.11 -9.35
C ILE A 188 -6.41 6.64 -9.39
N LEU A 189 -6.13 7.63 -10.24
CA LEU A 189 -4.81 8.24 -10.34
C LEU A 189 -4.38 8.88 -9.01
N ARG A 190 -5.28 9.65 -8.36
CA ARG A 190 -5.02 10.24 -7.04
C ARG A 190 -4.72 9.18 -5.98
N ALA A 191 -5.48 8.08 -5.95
CA ALA A 191 -5.25 6.99 -5.01
C ALA A 191 -3.88 6.32 -5.20
N ASN A 192 -3.48 6.11 -6.46
CA ASN A 192 -2.18 5.55 -6.82
C ASN A 192 -1.02 6.49 -6.46
N ILE A 193 -1.16 7.80 -6.74
CA ILE A 193 -0.18 8.83 -6.33
C ILE A 193 -0.03 8.84 -4.81
N ASN A 194 -1.13 8.83 -4.08
CA ASN A 194 -1.10 8.86 -2.61
C ASN A 194 -0.43 7.61 -2.02
N SER A 195 -0.66 6.45 -2.66
CA SER A 195 0.02 5.19 -2.29
C SER A 195 1.53 5.25 -2.52
N LEU A 196 1.99 5.93 -3.59
CA LEU A 196 3.41 6.18 -3.82
C LEU A 196 3.97 7.21 -2.83
N GLU A 197 3.22 8.25 -2.47
CA GLU A 197 3.66 9.30 -1.55
C GLU A 197 3.82 8.79 -0.11
N ASN A 198 2.95 7.87 0.32
CA ASN A 198 2.96 7.29 1.65
C ASN A 198 4.06 6.21 1.82
N LEU A 199 5.29 6.67 1.99
CA LEU A 199 6.45 5.82 2.22
C LEU A 199 6.32 5.10 3.59
N LEU A 200 6.58 3.78 3.62
CA LEU A 200 6.30 2.91 4.78
C LEU A 200 4.82 2.90 5.21
N GLY A 201 3.89 3.11 4.27
CA GLY A 201 2.45 3.11 4.56
C GLY A 201 1.89 1.78 5.09
N ASP A 202 2.64 0.68 4.97
CA ASP A 202 2.32 -0.62 5.56
C ASP A 202 2.75 -0.75 7.04
N LYS A 203 3.42 0.26 7.60
CA LYS A 203 3.89 0.31 8.99
C LYS A 203 3.02 1.19 9.86
N ARG A 204 2.82 0.76 11.11
CA ARG A 204 2.17 1.60 12.12
C ARG A 204 3.08 2.78 12.50
N PRO A 205 2.52 3.92 12.89
CA PRO A 205 3.31 5.06 13.34
C PRO A 205 4.28 4.72 14.50
N SER A 206 3.85 3.86 15.42
CA SER A 206 4.71 3.34 16.51
C SER A 206 5.92 2.59 15.96
N GLU A 207 5.73 1.69 15.00
CA GLU A 207 6.84 0.97 14.35
C GLU A 207 7.83 1.96 13.69
N ILE A 208 7.33 2.99 13.00
CA ILE A 208 8.19 4.01 12.38
C ILE A 208 8.99 4.78 13.44
N ARG A 209 8.35 5.15 14.56
CA ARG A 209 9.00 5.82 15.70
C ARG A 209 10.07 4.95 16.34
N ASP A 210 9.81 3.66 16.48
CA ASP A 210 10.76 2.71 17.06
C ASP A 210 11.97 2.54 16.14
N LEU A 211 11.76 2.43 14.82
CA LEU A 211 12.85 2.41 13.83
C LEU A 211 13.69 3.69 13.86
N GLU A 212 13.06 4.87 13.97
CA GLU A 212 13.77 6.14 14.10
C GLU A 212 14.63 6.19 15.38
N THR A 213 14.08 5.70 16.49
CA THR A 213 14.79 5.62 17.78
C THR A 213 15.98 4.67 17.70
N ASN A 214 15.80 3.52 17.03
CA ASN A 214 16.86 2.55 16.80
C ASN A 214 17.98 3.14 15.93
N LEU A 215 17.66 3.86 14.84
CA LEU A 215 18.66 4.54 14.01
C LEU A 215 19.51 5.55 14.79
N ARG A 216 18.89 6.34 15.67
CA ARG A 216 19.62 7.24 16.58
C ARG A 216 20.57 6.48 17.49
N THR A 217 20.12 5.35 18.02
CA THR A 217 20.93 4.48 18.90
C THR A 217 22.10 3.84 18.14
N TYR A 218 21.90 3.39 16.89
CA TYR A 218 22.98 2.87 16.04
C TYR A 218 24.00 3.95 15.72
N GLN A 219 23.58 5.19 15.45
CA GLN A 219 24.51 6.28 15.18
C GLN A 219 25.48 6.49 16.34
N SER A 220 24.97 6.55 17.58
CA SER A 220 25.81 6.65 18.79
C SER A 220 26.66 5.40 19.04
N THR A 221 26.17 4.22 18.65
CA THR A 221 26.89 2.96 18.84
C THR A 221 28.03 2.80 17.84
N LEU A 222 27.81 3.14 16.57
CA LEU A 222 28.83 3.12 15.52
C LEU A 222 29.99 4.06 15.88
N GLU A 223 29.71 5.25 16.41
CA GLU A 223 30.76 6.17 16.90
C GLU A 223 31.64 5.53 17.99
N LYS A 224 31.04 4.71 18.87
CA LYS A 224 31.81 3.95 19.89
C LYS A 224 32.60 2.81 19.26
N MET A 225 32.02 2.07 18.32
CA MET A 225 32.68 0.95 17.64
C MET A 225 33.93 1.40 16.87
N VAL A 226 33.89 2.57 16.23
CA VAL A 226 35.06 3.18 15.56
C VAL A 226 36.17 3.47 16.58
N LYS A 227 35.83 4.14 17.70
CA LYS A 227 36.79 4.47 18.76
C LYS A 227 37.43 3.23 19.38
N GLN A 228 36.69 2.12 19.41
CA GLN A 228 37.16 0.82 19.90
C GLN A 228 37.93 0.02 18.85
N GLY A 229 38.05 0.51 17.62
CA GLY A 229 38.71 -0.21 16.51
C GLY A 229 37.95 -1.44 16.01
N LYS A 230 36.67 -1.60 16.37
CA LYS A 230 35.82 -2.72 15.93
C LYS A 230 35.36 -2.58 14.48
N ILE A 231 35.30 -1.34 14.00
CA ILE A 231 35.09 -1.01 12.59
C ILE A 231 36.06 0.09 12.19
N THR A 232 36.38 0.14 10.90
CA THR A 232 37.24 1.16 10.31
C THR A 232 36.53 2.51 10.19
N GLU A 233 37.33 3.58 10.19
CA GLU A 233 36.86 4.95 9.92
C GLU A 233 36.23 5.05 8.51
N GLU A 234 36.73 4.29 7.55
CA GLU A 234 36.18 4.23 6.18
C GLU A 234 34.75 3.67 6.17
N THR A 235 34.50 2.57 6.89
CA THR A 235 33.15 2.01 7.05
C THR A 235 32.21 3.02 7.68
N PHE A 236 32.66 3.68 8.73
CA PHE A 236 31.86 4.68 9.42
C PHE A 236 31.48 5.85 8.51
N LYS A 237 32.44 6.42 7.78
CA LYS A 237 32.21 7.51 6.82
C LYS A 237 31.27 7.10 5.68
N ALA A 238 31.34 5.84 5.24
CA ALA A 238 30.48 5.34 4.18
C ALA A 238 29.01 5.17 4.63
N VAL A 239 28.78 4.85 5.91
CA VAL A 239 27.46 4.43 6.43
C VAL A 239 26.74 5.56 7.15
N ARG A 240 27.47 6.40 7.91
CA ARG A 240 26.89 7.48 8.74
C ARG A 240 25.94 8.41 7.95
N PRO A 241 26.30 8.93 6.76
CA PRO A 241 25.40 9.86 6.05
C PRO A 241 24.09 9.21 5.63
N ASP A 242 24.13 7.91 5.31
CA ASP A 242 22.95 7.16 4.92
C ASP A 242 22.03 6.88 6.12
N ILE A 243 22.59 6.53 7.29
CA ILE A 243 21.82 6.42 8.55
C ILE A 243 21.14 7.73 8.88
N GLU A 244 21.86 8.85 8.77
CA GLU A 244 21.32 10.18 9.04
C GLU A 244 20.18 10.53 8.07
N LYS A 245 20.36 10.21 6.79
CA LYS A 245 19.30 10.36 5.78
C LYS A 245 18.08 9.49 6.11
N MET A 246 18.27 8.24 6.50
CA MET A 246 17.18 7.35 6.93
C MET A 246 16.46 7.92 8.14
N PHE A 247 17.20 8.39 9.16
CA PHE A 247 16.67 9.00 10.36
C PHE A 247 15.79 10.21 10.04
N LEU A 248 16.29 11.15 9.21
CA LEU A 248 15.53 12.32 8.77
C LEU A 248 14.27 11.94 7.99
N THR A 249 14.38 10.91 7.14
CA THR A 249 13.24 10.42 6.36
C THR A 249 12.15 9.90 7.29
N LEU A 250 12.47 8.98 8.23
CA LEU A 250 11.49 8.44 9.18
C LEU A 250 10.89 9.55 10.06
N GLY A 251 11.74 10.46 10.57
CA GLY A 251 11.28 11.59 11.38
C GLY A 251 10.31 12.51 10.64
N SER A 252 10.49 12.69 9.31
CA SER A 252 9.56 13.47 8.49
C SER A 252 8.18 12.81 8.33
N LEU A 253 8.13 11.48 8.26
CA LEU A 253 6.87 10.72 8.09
C LEU A 253 5.95 10.85 9.31
N ILE A 254 6.52 10.93 10.50
CA ILE A 254 5.77 11.03 11.76
C ILE A 254 5.84 12.41 12.42
N LYS A 255 6.31 13.44 11.69
CA LYS A 255 6.50 14.79 12.23
C LYS A 255 5.21 15.37 12.84
N SER A 256 4.11 15.32 12.09
CA SER A 256 2.82 15.84 12.53
C SER A 256 2.23 15.06 13.70
N LEU A 257 2.48 13.74 13.76
CA LEU A 257 2.05 12.88 14.87
C LEU A 257 2.83 13.21 16.16
N LYS A 258 4.15 13.43 16.05
CA LYS A 258 4.98 13.88 17.18
C LYS A 258 4.53 15.24 17.72
N GLU A 259 4.17 16.16 16.84
CA GLU A 259 3.68 17.49 17.25
C GLU A 259 2.35 17.40 17.99
N LYS A 260 1.42 16.57 17.51
CA LYS A 260 0.16 16.28 18.20
C LYS A 260 0.37 15.59 19.55
N ASP A 261 1.21 14.56 19.61
CA ASP A 261 1.57 13.86 20.85
C ASP A 261 2.17 14.82 21.88
N ARG A 262 3.08 15.73 21.46
CA ARG A 262 3.65 16.76 22.33
C ARG A 262 2.57 17.68 22.92
N ASN A 263 1.65 18.16 22.09
CA ASN A 263 0.55 19.03 22.55
C ASN A 263 -0.36 18.30 23.54
N LEU A 264 -0.76 17.05 23.25
CA LEU A 264 -1.58 16.26 24.18
C LEU A 264 -0.87 16.01 25.52
N ARG A 265 0.45 15.79 25.51
CA ARG A 265 1.25 15.67 26.74
C ARG A 265 1.31 16.97 27.55
N GLU A 266 1.43 18.11 26.88
CA GLU A 266 1.38 19.42 27.53
C GLU A 266 0.00 19.70 28.13
N GLN A 267 -1.08 19.25 27.47
CA GLN A 267 -2.43 19.30 28.03
C GLN A 267 -2.58 18.40 29.26
N LEU A 268 -1.98 17.20 29.26
CA LEU A 268 -1.94 16.33 30.45
C LEU A 268 -1.18 16.97 31.61
N GLU A 269 -0.05 17.61 31.34
CA GLU A 269 0.74 18.31 32.37
C GLU A 269 -0.03 19.50 32.95
N THR A 270 -0.69 20.28 32.09
CA THR A 270 -1.59 21.38 32.50
C THR A 270 -2.73 20.85 33.36
N LEU A 271 -3.38 19.76 32.93
CA LEU A 271 -4.47 19.11 33.65
C LEU A 271 -4.02 18.63 35.03
N GLN A 272 -2.83 18.00 35.11
CA GLN A 272 -2.24 17.55 36.37
C GLN A 272 -1.93 18.72 37.31
N THR A 273 -1.47 19.85 36.78
CA THR A 273 -1.20 21.06 37.57
C THR A 273 -2.49 21.65 38.13
N ARG A 274 -3.56 21.78 37.33
CA ARG A 274 -4.86 22.27 37.79
C ARG A 274 -5.48 21.39 38.87
N TYR A 275 -5.36 20.07 38.73
CA TYR A 275 -5.79 19.14 39.78
C TYR A 275 -5.01 19.33 41.09
N LYS A 276 -3.68 19.52 41.02
CA LYS A 276 -2.85 19.81 42.21
C LYS A 276 -3.21 21.14 42.88
N LEU A 277 -3.70 22.11 42.11
CA LEU A 277 -4.21 23.39 42.62
C LEU A 277 -5.66 23.29 43.14
N SER A 278 -6.24 22.08 43.17
CA SER A 278 -7.63 21.82 43.57
C SER A 278 -8.68 22.55 42.71
N GLU A 279 -8.33 22.93 41.47
CA GLU A 279 -9.24 23.57 40.52
C GLU A 279 -10.20 22.57 39.84
N LEU A 280 -9.97 21.26 40.03
CA LEU A 280 -10.73 20.18 39.40
C LEU A 280 -11.08 19.11 40.43
N SER A 281 -12.24 18.48 40.27
CA SER A 281 -12.57 17.27 41.03
C SER A 281 -11.69 16.09 40.57
N ILE A 282 -11.55 15.08 41.44
CA ILE A 282 -10.85 13.84 41.09
C ILE A 282 -11.54 13.11 39.92
N GLU A 283 -12.87 13.14 39.85
CA GLU A 283 -13.59 12.50 38.73
C GLU A 283 -13.36 13.24 37.42
N GLU A 284 -13.37 14.57 37.44
CA GLU A 284 -13.11 15.39 36.24
C GLU A 284 -11.67 15.21 35.74
N TYR A 285 -10.70 15.17 36.66
CA TYR A 285 -9.31 14.92 36.36
C TYR A 285 -9.11 13.54 35.71
N GLU A 286 -9.57 12.47 36.35
CA GLU A 286 -9.38 11.10 35.81
C GLU A 286 -10.14 10.89 34.49
N ARG A 287 -11.32 11.49 34.32
CA ARG A 287 -12.05 11.45 33.03
C ARG A 287 -11.23 12.10 31.91
N ARG A 288 -10.81 13.36 32.07
CA ARG A 288 -10.06 14.10 31.04
C ARG A 288 -8.70 13.48 30.76
N LYS A 289 -8.01 12.99 31.80
CA LYS A 289 -6.74 12.27 31.67
C LYS A 289 -6.90 11.01 30.81
N LYS A 290 -7.97 10.24 31.04
CA LYS A 290 -8.26 9.04 30.24
C LYS A 290 -8.61 9.38 28.79
N GLU A 291 -9.35 10.44 28.55
CA GLU A 291 -9.66 10.94 27.20
C GLU A 291 -8.38 11.29 26.44
N ILE A 292 -7.52 12.14 27.02
CA ILE A 292 -6.25 12.55 26.39
C ILE A 292 -5.32 11.35 26.20
N GLN A 293 -5.23 10.44 27.18
CA GLN A 293 -4.43 9.23 27.04
C GLN A 293 -4.93 8.34 25.89
N THR A 294 -6.25 8.21 25.75
CA THR A 294 -6.86 7.45 24.65
C THR A 294 -6.55 8.09 23.30
N GLU A 295 -6.51 9.42 23.21
CA GLU A 295 -6.09 10.12 21.99
C GLU A 295 -4.62 9.89 21.66
N ILE A 296 -3.73 9.95 22.65
CA ILE A 296 -2.30 9.62 22.48
C ILE A 296 -2.15 8.17 21.97
N ASP A 297 -2.86 7.22 22.57
CA ASP A 297 -2.77 5.81 22.18
C ASP A 297 -3.26 5.61 20.73
N LYS A 298 -4.33 6.31 20.32
CA LYS A 298 -4.84 6.31 18.93
C LYS A 298 -3.86 6.91 17.93
N LEU A 299 -3.04 7.90 18.32
CA LEU A 299 -2.05 8.49 17.41
C LEU A 299 -0.94 7.51 17.02
N TRP A 300 -0.63 6.54 17.90
CA TRP A 300 0.48 5.61 17.72
C TRP A 300 0.04 4.16 17.42
N ALA A 301 -1.28 3.90 17.37
CA ALA A 301 -1.88 2.63 16.95
C ALA A 301 -1.71 2.41 15.44
#